data_AF-A0A9D2J7V4-F1
#
_entry.id   AF-A0A9D2J7V4-F1
#
_cell.length_a   1.000
_cell.length_b   1.000
_cell.length_c   1.000
_cell.angle_alpha   90.00
_cell.angle_beta   90.00
_cell.angle_gamma   90.00
#
_symmetry.space_group_name_H-M   'P 1'
#
loop_
_entity.id
_entity.type
_entity.pdbx_description
1 polymer ?
#
loop_
_entity_poly.entity_id
_entity_poly.type
_entity_poly.pdbx_seq_one_letter_code
_entity_poly.pdbx_strand_id
1 'polypeptide(L)'
;MQTPLHFILQFDMKSPYNRAYRNAAEALSCSLSAGEAAGKTPCTTIVLCDTDEAIQRHRMAGLPVIAVSHTGNSSEELMGTPWLILSPEALTRDFLYKVYCRHYERP
;
A
#
# COMPACT_ATOMS: atom_id res chain seq x y z
N MET A 1 7.14 -24.36 -9.45
CA MET A 1 5.82 -23.69 -9.56
C MET A 1 5.75 -22.66 -8.44
N GLN A 2 5.95 -21.37 -8.74
CA GLN A 2 5.81 -20.32 -7.73
C GLN A 2 4.32 -20.16 -7.44
N THR A 3 3.92 -20.36 -6.19
CA THR A 3 2.56 -20.04 -5.73
C THR A 3 2.33 -18.56 -5.97
N PRO A 4 1.22 -18.14 -6.61
CA PRO A 4 0.95 -16.73 -6.81
C PRO A 4 0.89 -16.03 -5.46
N LEU A 5 1.75 -15.02 -5.26
CA LEU A 5 1.77 -14.19 -4.06
C LEU A 5 0.43 -13.44 -3.97
N HIS A 6 -0.26 -13.67 -2.87
CA HIS A 6 -1.53 -13.03 -2.60
C HIS A 6 -1.30 -11.81 -1.72
N PHE A 7 -1.55 -10.61 -2.23
CA PHE A 7 -1.33 -9.35 -1.49
C PHE A 7 -2.53 -8.97 -0.63
N ILE A 8 -2.22 -8.37 0.52
CA ILE A 8 -3.21 -7.75 1.40
C ILE A 8 -2.96 -6.24 1.32
N LEU A 9 -3.97 -5.46 0.96
CA LEU A 9 -3.87 -4.01 0.90
C LEU A 9 -4.60 -3.39 2.10
N GLN A 10 -3.88 -2.56 2.83
CA GLN A 10 -4.41 -1.73 3.90
C GLN A 10 -4.45 -0.28 3.43
N PHE A 11 -5.51 0.43 3.78
CA PHE A 11 -5.72 1.82 3.34
C PHE A 11 -5.80 2.71 4.56
N ASP A 12 -4.73 3.46 4.82
CA ASP A 12 -4.67 4.53 5.81
C ASP A 12 -4.74 5.87 5.06
N MET A 13 -5.93 6.11 4.48
CA MET A 13 -6.19 7.22 3.59
C MET A 13 -7.55 7.85 3.90
N LYS A 14 -7.65 9.17 3.75
CA LYS A 14 -8.88 9.93 3.92
C LYS A 14 -9.93 9.54 2.86
N SER A 15 -11.17 9.43 3.31
CA SER A 15 -12.34 9.37 2.42
C SER A 15 -12.53 10.74 1.75
N PRO A 16 -12.95 10.82 0.47
CA PRO A 16 -13.38 9.73 -0.42
C PRO A 16 -12.25 9.09 -1.25
N TYR A 17 -11.02 9.58 -1.13
CA TYR A 17 -9.92 9.24 -2.03
C TYR A 17 -9.52 7.77 -1.98
N ASN A 18 -9.75 7.09 -0.85
CA ASN A 18 -9.50 5.65 -0.72
C ASN A 18 -10.41 4.75 -1.56
N ARG A 19 -11.60 5.21 -1.99
CA ARG A 19 -12.62 4.37 -2.63
C ARG A 19 -12.15 3.80 -3.96
N ALA A 20 -11.53 4.64 -4.79
CA ALA A 20 -11.08 4.22 -6.11
C ALA A 20 -9.94 3.19 -6.02
N TYR A 21 -9.04 3.34 -5.05
CA TYR A 21 -7.97 2.37 -4.82
C TYR A 21 -8.46 1.06 -4.22
N ARG A 22 -9.52 1.08 -3.39
CA ARG A 22 -10.19 -0.14 -2.91
C ARG A 22 -10.81 -0.92 -4.07
N ASN A 23 -11.51 -0.24 -4.98
CA ASN A 23 -12.08 -0.87 -6.18
C ASN A 23 -10.98 -1.48 -7.08
N ALA A 24 -9.87 -0.76 -7.27
CA ALA A 24 -8.72 -1.26 -8.03
C ALA A 24 -8.10 -2.50 -7.36
N ALA A 25 -7.96 -2.50 -6.04
CA ALA A 25 -7.46 -3.64 -5.27
C ALA A 25 -8.35 -4.89 -5.40
N GLU A 26 -9.68 -4.72 -5.36
CA GLU A 26 -10.64 -5.80 -5.56
C GLU A 26 -10.54 -6.37 -6.98
N ALA A 27 -10.39 -5.51 -8.00
CA ALA A 27 -10.18 -5.93 -9.39
C ALA A 27 -8.90 -6.76 -9.58
N LEU A 28 -7.86 -6.51 -8.77
CA LEU A 28 -6.61 -7.29 -8.75
C LEU A 28 -6.70 -8.58 -7.91
N SER A 29 -7.87 -8.88 -7.35
CA SER A 29 -8.08 -9.98 -6.40
C SER A 29 -7.13 -9.89 -5.19
N CYS A 30 -6.90 -8.69 -4.66
CA CYS A 30 -6.19 -8.48 -3.40
C CYS A 30 -7.17 -8.51 -2.23
N SER A 31 -6.76 -9.04 -1.07
CA SER A 31 -7.57 -8.89 0.15
C SER A 31 -7.43 -7.48 0.71
N LEU A 32 -8.51 -6.98 1.31
CA LEU A 32 -8.50 -5.71 2.03
C LEU A 32 -8.33 -5.98 3.52
N SER A 33 -7.38 -5.30 4.18
CA SER A 33 -7.24 -5.35 5.64
C SER A 33 -8.13 -4.28 6.30
N ALA A 34 -8.82 -4.66 7.37
CA ALA A 34 -9.64 -3.76 8.19
C ALA A 34 -8.88 -3.09 9.36
N GLY A 35 -7.57 -3.35 9.50
CA GLY A 35 -6.77 -2.87 10.62
C GLY A 35 -6.57 -3.94 11.70
N GLU A 36 -5.35 -3.97 12.26
CA GLU A 36 -4.78 -4.95 13.20
C GLU A 36 -4.70 -6.40 12.72
N ALA A 37 -3.57 -6.73 12.08
CA ALA A 37 -3.10 -8.12 11.97
C ALA A 37 -1.88 -8.32 12.88
N ALA A 38 -2.13 -8.53 14.16
CA ALA A 38 -1.18 -9.21 15.05
C ALA A 38 -1.27 -10.72 14.77
N GLY A 39 -0.21 -11.30 14.15
CA GLY A 39 -0.09 -12.75 14.06
C GLY A 39 0.67 -13.25 12.83
N LYS A 40 1.95 -13.56 13.03
CA LYS A 40 2.82 -14.47 12.26
C LYS A 40 2.21 -15.09 10.99
N THR A 41 2.11 -14.29 9.94
CA THR A 41 2.13 -14.75 8.55
C THR A 41 3.21 -13.94 7.84
N PRO A 42 3.88 -14.45 6.78
CA PRO A 42 4.80 -13.63 6.01
C PRO A 42 3.96 -12.53 5.35
N CYS A 43 3.86 -11.38 6.01
CA CYS A 43 2.87 -10.35 5.69
C CYS A 43 3.13 -9.81 4.30
N THR A 44 2.37 -10.28 3.32
CA THR A 44 2.21 -9.67 1.99
C THR A 44 1.35 -8.40 2.06
N THR A 45 1.32 -7.77 3.24
CA THR A 45 0.55 -6.57 3.53
C THR A 45 1.30 -5.37 3.03
N ILE A 46 0.67 -4.57 2.18
CA ILE A 46 1.18 -3.28 1.71
C ILE A 46 0.18 -2.20 2.11
N VAL A 47 0.69 -1.11 2.67
CA VAL A 47 -0.14 -0.02 3.18
C VAL A 47 -0.11 1.14 2.20
N LEU A 48 -1.29 1.63 1.81
CA LEU A 48 -1.44 2.87 1.07
C LEU A 48 -1.73 4.01 2.06
N CYS A 49 -0.94 5.08 1.99
CA CYS A 49 -1.04 6.23 2.88
C CYS A 49 -1.16 7.53 2.09
N ASP A 50 -1.92 8.50 2.60
CA ASP A 50 -2.08 9.84 2.00
C ASP A 50 -1.60 10.99 2.89
N THR A 51 -0.99 10.69 4.04
CA THR A 51 -0.40 11.68 4.96
C THR A 51 1.02 11.27 5.36
N ASP A 52 1.88 12.27 5.61
CA ASP A 52 3.27 12.05 6.05
C ASP A 52 3.31 11.34 7.40
N GLU A 53 2.38 11.67 8.31
CA GLU A 53 2.26 11.01 9.61
C GLU A 53 1.98 9.51 9.45
N ALA A 54 1.05 9.14 8.58
CA ALA A 54 0.75 7.74 8.31
C ALA A 54 1.91 7.01 7.65
N ILE A 55 2.59 7.65 6.70
CA ILE A 55 3.78 7.08 6.05
C ILE A 55 4.86 6.77 7.09
N GLN A 56 5.19 7.73 7.96
CA GLN A 56 6.20 7.54 9.00
C GLN A 56 5.81 6.43 9.99
N ARG A 57 4.54 6.41 10.43
CA ARG A 57 4.03 5.43 11.39
C ARG A 57 4.17 3.99 10.87
N HIS A 58 3.71 3.72 9.66
CA HIS A 58 3.76 2.37 9.07
C HIS A 58 5.18 1.94 8.69
N ARG A 59 6.03 2.88 8.30
CA ARG A 59 7.45 2.61 8.08
C ARG A 59 8.18 2.22 9.37
N MET A 60 7.91 2.92 10.48
CA MET A 60 8.48 2.56 11.79
C MET A 60 7.98 1.18 12.27
N ALA A 61 6.77 0.78 11.86
CA ALA A 61 6.24 -0.57 12.07
C ALA A 61 6.85 -1.64 11.13
N GLY A 62 7.76 -1.26 10.22
CA GLY A 62 8.43 -2.18 9.30
C GLY A 62 7.55 -2.69 8.16
N LEU A 63 6.46 -1.99 7.81
CA LEU A 63 5.57 -2.35 6.72
C LEU A 63 5.99 -1.67 5.40
N PRO A 64 5.77 -2.32 4.24
CA PRO A 64 5.92 -1.65 2.96
C PRO A 64 4.80 -0.63 2.77
N VAL A 65 5.18 0.60 2.43
CA VAL A 65 4.28 1.75 2.31
C VAL A 65 4.31 2.29 0.88
N ILE A 66 3.14 2.60 0.33
CA ILE A 66 2.96 3.34 -0.91
C ILE A 66 2.28 4.67 -0.57
N ALA A 67 2.89 5.78 -0.96
CA ALA A 67 2.26 7.08 -0.84
C ALA A 67 1.27 7.31 -1.98
N VAL A 68 0.18 8.00 -1.68
CA VAL A 68 -0.87 8.34 -2.66
C VAL A 68 -1.06 9.84 -2.69
N SER A 69 -0.87 10.45 -3.86
CA SER A 69 -1.15 11.87 -4.05
C SER A 69 -2.53 12.07 -4.67
N HIS A 70 -3.27 13.04 -4.14
CA HIS A 70 -4.56 13.47 -4.66
C HIS A 70 -4.82 14.94 -4.33
N THR A 71 -5.92 15.50 -4.83
CA THR A 71 -6.24 16.93 -4.66
C THR A 71 -6.47 17.37 -3.21
N GLY A 72 -6.62 16.42 -2.28
CA GLY A 72 -6.94 16.67 -0.87
C GLY A 72 -5.75 16.65 0.07
N ASN A 73 -4.55 16.30 -0.42
CA ASN A 73 -3.34 16.21 0.38
C ASN A 73 -2.18 17.04 -0.21
N SER A 74 -2.51 18.15 -0.90
CA SER A 74 -1.51 19.05 -1.48
C SER A 74 -0.59 19.73 -0.46
N SER A 75 -0.95 19.69 0.83
CA SER A 75 -0.13 20.19 1.94
C SER A 75 0.86 19.14 2.47
N GLU A 76 0.70 17.87 2.10
CA GLU A 76 1.59 16.78 2.51
C GLU A 76 2.76 16.71 1.53
N GLU A 77 3.96 16.40 2.02
CA GLU A 77 5.13 16.18 1.18
C GLU A 77 5.12 14.77 0.56
N LEU A 78 4.43 13.83 1.21
CA LEU A 78 4.36 12.40 0.88
C LEU A 78 5.75 11.75 0.84
N MET A 79 6.64 12.26 1.69
CA MET A 79 8.03 11.86 1.75
C MET A 79 8.22 10.69 2.70
N GLY A 80 9.24 9.89 2.44
CA GLY A 80 9.63 8.77 3.29
C GLY A 80 9.36 7.40 2.67
N THR A 81 8.61 7.28 1.59
CA THR A 81 8.60 6.05 0.78
C THR A 81 9.11 6.34 -0.63
N PRO A 82 9.87 5.43 -1.27
CA PRO A 82 10.25 5.58 -2.67
C PRO A 82 9.07 5.35 -3.64
N TRP A 83 7.90 4.96 -3.11
CA TRP A 83 6.74 4.57 -3.90
C TRP A 83 5.66 5.63 -3.81
N LEU A 84 5.34 6.26 -4.94
CA LEU A 84 4.25 7.22 -5.07
C LEU A 84 3.34 6.80 -6.21
N ILE A 85 2.03 6.79 -5.96
CA ILE A 85 1.01 6.61 -7.01
C ILE A 85 0.11 7.83 -7.10
N LEU A 86 -0.21 8.22 -8.33
CA LEU A 86 -1.02 9.40 -8.65
C LEU A 86 -2.43 9.02 -9.13
N SER A 87 -2.67 7.74 -9.42
CA SER A 87 -3.96 7.24 -9.87
C SER A 87 -4.17 5.77 -9.49
N PRO A 88 -5.44 5.30 -9.37
CA PRO A 88 -5.75 3.91 -9.07
C PRO A 88 -5.26 2.92 -10.14
N GLU A 89 -5.15 3.33 -11.40
CA GLU A 89 -4.71 2.49 -12.52
C GLU A 89 -3.22 2.12 -12.41
N ALA A 90 -2.44 2.91 -11.67
CA ALA A 90 -1.04 2.58 -11.37
C ALA A 90 -0.92 1.41 -10.38
N LEU A 91 -1.99 1.08 -9.66
CA LEU A 91 -2.05 -0.09 -8.79
C LEU A 91 -2.17 -1.34 -9.69
N THR A 92 -1.05 -2.04 -9.86
CA THR A 92 -0.96 -3.27 -10.65
C THR A 92 -0.30 -4.37 -9.84
N ARG A 93 -0.54 -5.64 -10.19
CA ARG A 93 0.14 -6.77 -9.53
C ARG A 93 1.66 -6.69 -9.61
N ASP A 94 2.19 -6.30 -10.76
CA ASP A 94 3.64 -6.14 -10.95
C ASP A 94 4.21 -5.01 -10.08
N PHE A 95 3.47 -3.91 -9.92
CA PHE A 95 3.86 -2.83 -9.04
C PHE A 95 3.88 -3.28 -7.57
N LEU A 96 2.81 -3.95 -7.10
CA LEU A 96 2.75 -4.49 -5.74
C LEU A 96 3.87 -5.51 -5.48
N TYR A 97 4.18 -6.36 -6.47
CA TYR A 97 5.30 -7.29 -6.38
C TYR A 97 6.65 -6.58 -6.23
N LYS A 98 6.90 -5.52 -7.01
CA LYS A 98 8.13 -4.72 -6.89
C LYS A 98 8.27 -4.07 -5.51
N VAL A 99 7.17 -3.51 -5.00
CA VAL A 99 7.13 -2.91 -3.65
C VAL A 99 7.48 -3.96 -2.60
N TYR A 100 6.84 -5.14 -2.67
CA TYR A 100 7.08 -6.26 -1.76
C TYR A 100 8.52 -6.76 -1.82
N CYS A 101 9.02 -7.07 -3.01
CA CYS A 101 10.37 -7.60 -3.20
C CYS A 101 11.44 -6.62 -2.73
N ARG A 102 11.27 -5.32 -3.02
CA ARG A 102 12.21 -4.29 -2.57
C ARG A 102 12.23 -4.16 -1.05
N HIS A 103 11.08 -4.25 -0.40
CA HIS A 103 10.99 -4.11 1.06
C HIS A 103 11.57 -5.30 1.82
N TYR A 104 11.36 -6.52 1.31
CA TYR A 104 11.82 -7.75 1.94
C TYR A 104 13.14 -8.31 1.36
N GLU A 105 13.82 -7.52 0.52
CA GLU A 105 15.07 -7.92 -0.16
C GLU A 105 14.96 -9.27 -0.90
N ARG A 106 13.79 -9.51 -1.52
CA ARG A 106 13.51 -10.74 -2.27
C ARG A 106 13.70 -10.50 -3.78
N PRO A 107 14.17 -11.52 -4.53
CA PRO A 107 14.24 -11.46 -5.99
C PRO A 107 12.86 -11.41 -6.67
#